data_AF-M7YA61-F1
#
_entry.id   AF-M7YA61-F1
#
_cell.length_a   1.000
_cell.length_b   1.000
_cell.length_c   1.000
_cell.angle_alpha   90.00
_cell.angle_beta   90.00
_cell.angle_gamma   90.00
#
_symmetry.space_group_name_H-M   'P 1'
#
loop_
_entity.id
_entity.type
_entity.pdbx_description
1 polymer ?
#
loop_
_entity_poly.entity_id
_entity_poly.type
_entity_poly.pdbx_seq_one_letter_code
_entity_poly.pdbx_strand_id
1 'polypeptide(L)'
;MLRSILHIALAALILLNGLGYSLIQADFLLNQEEIAALFCINKEKPELTCEGKCELERRLGEAQDHEEKKQQLTQEEAQIYVLPSHCTAPQVIWKEIHPVYGVWDDDENELLEAFDFFHPPSFS
;
A
#
# COMPACT_ATOMS: atom_id res chain seq x y z
N MET A 1 -29.60 -19.52 -12.08
CA MET A 1 -30.04 -18.66 -10.96
C MET A 1 -29.07 -18.71 -9.78
N LEU A 2 -28.78 -19.89 -9.19
CA LEU A 2 -27.83 -20.02 -8.07
C LEU A 2 -26.42 -19.45 -8.35
N ARG A 3 -25.86 -19.72 -9.53
CA ARG A 3 -24.54 -19.18 -9.92
C ARG A 3 -24.51 -17.65 -9.93
N SER A 4 -25.54 -17.01 -10.49
CA SER A 4 -25.67 -15.55 -10.52
C SER A 4 -25.81 -14.95 -9.12
N ILE A 5 -26.59 -15.59 -8.23
CA ILE A 5 -26.73 -15.16 -6.83
C ILE A 5 -25.37 -15.23 -6.11
N LEU A 6 -24.61 -16.30 -6.35
CA LEU A 6 -23.28 -16.45 -5.75
C LEU A 6 -22.31 -15.35 -6.20
N HIS A 7 -22.31 -15.00 -7.49
CA HIS A 7 -21.49 -13.89 -7.98
C HIS A 7 -21.90 -12.54 -7.39
N ILE A 8 -23.20 -12.28 -7.29
CA ILE A 8 -23.72 -11.04 -6.67
C ILE A 8 -23.32 -10.98 -5.19
N ALA A 9 -23.46 -12.10 -4.46
CA ALA A 9 -23.07 -12.18 -3.06
C ALA A 9 -21.56 -11.96 -2.87
N LEU A 10 -20.72 -12.56 -3.71
CA LEU A 10 -19.27 -12.36 -3.67
C LEU A 10 -18.89 -10.90 -3.94
N ALA A 11 -19.48 -10.28 -4.97
CA ALA A 11 -19.25 -8.88 -5.28
C ALA A 11 -19.70 -7.96 -4.14
N ALA A 12 -20.87 -8.23 -3.55
CA ALA A 12 -21.37 -7.47 -2.40
C ALA A 12 -20.44 -7.58 -1.19
N LEU A 13 -19.91 -8.77 -0.89
CA LEU A 13 -18.95 -8.96 0.20
C LEU A 13 -17.68 -8.14 -0.02
N ILE A 14 -17.12 -8.13 -1.23
CA ILE A 14 -15.93 -7.33 -1.55
C ILE A 14 -16.21 -5.84 -1.34
N LEU A 15 -17.37 -5.35 -1.79
CA LEU A 15 -17.76 -3.95 -1.61
C LEU A 15 -17.97 -3.59 -0.13
N LEU A 16 -18.62 -4.46 0.64
CA LEU A 16 -18.88 -4.26 2.07
C LEU A 16 -17.59 -4.11 2.88
N ASN A 17 -16.50 -4.79 2.49
CA ASN A 17 -15.21 -4.65 3.16
C ASN A 17 -14.62 -3.22 3.02
N GLY A 18 -14.94 -2.49 1.94
CA GLY A 18 -14.42 -1.14 1.71
C GLY A 18 -15.20 -0.01 2.38
N LEU A 19 -16.34 -0.29 3.03
CA LEU A 19 -17.25 0.75 3.52
C LEU A 19 -16.91 1.29 4.92
N GLY A 20 -15.94 0.73 5.64
CA GLY A 20 -15.62 1.10 7.03
C GLY A 20 -15.46 2.61 7.23
N TYR A 21 -14.51 3.23 6.53
CA TYR A 21 -14.28 4.69 6.62
C TYR A 21 -15.47 5.53 6.14
N SER A 22 -16.22 5.04 5.16
CA SER A 22 -17.41 5.73 4.64
C SER A 22 -18.53 5.75 5.68
N LEU A 23 -18.70 4.67 6.43
CA LEU A 23 -19.69 4.59 7.52
C LEU A 23 -19.32 5.51 8.68
N ILE A 24 -18.04 5.63 9.04
CA ILE A 24 -17.57 6.57 10.07
C ILE A 24 -17.92 8.02 9.68
N GLN A 25 -17.67 8.40 8.43
CA GLN A 25 -18.01 9.74 7.93
C GLN A 25 -19.52 9.95 7.86
N ALA A 26 -20.29 8.96 7.41
CA ALA A 26 -21.74 9.05 7.35
C ALA A 26 -22.37 9.22 8.74
N ASP A 27 -21.92 8.45 9.73
CA ASP A 27 -22.35 8.61 11.13
C ASP A 27 -22.04 10.01 11.66
N PHE A 28 -20.84 10.52 11.36
CA PHE A 28 -20.46 11.87 11.74
C PHE A 28 -21.38 12.94 11.13
N LEU A 29 -21.67 12.85 9.84
CA LEU A 29 -22.53 13.83 9.17
C LEU A 29 -23.97 13.81 9.69
N LEU A 30 -24.50 12.62 9.99
CA LEU A 30 -25.86 12.47 10.52
C LEU A 30 -25.99 13.01 11.95
N ASN A 31 -24.94 12.88 12.76
CA ASN A 31 -24.96 13.19 14.19
C ASN A 31 -24.01 14.34 14.57
N GLN A 32 -23.63 15.20 13.61
CA GLN A 32 -22.54 16.17 13.78
C GLN A 32 -22.75 17.11 14.97
N GLU A 33 -23.98 17.60 15.15
CA GLU A 33 -24.33 18.51 16.25
C GLU A 33 -24.15 17.85 17.62
N GLU A 34 -24.65 16.61 17.78
CA GLU A 34 -24.50 15.82 19.00
C GLU A 34 -23.02 15.51 19.27
N ILE A 35 -22.29 15.14 18.22
CA ILE A 35 -20.86 14.84 18.32
C ILE A 35 -20.08 16.08 18.76
N ALA A 36 -20.37 17.23 18.18
CA ALA A 36 -19.77 18.49 18.58
C ALA A 36 -20.14 18.86 20.03
N ALA A 37 -21.40 18.65 20.41
CA ALA A 37 -21.93 18.97 21.73
C ALA A 37 -21.44 18.02 22.83
N LEU A 38 -21.02 16.79 22.54
CA LEU A 38 -20.57 15.83 23.56
C LEU A 38 -19.06 15.58 23.53
N PHE A 39 -18.44 15.50 22.34
CA PHE A 39 -17.07 14.99 22.19
C PHE A 39 -16.05 16.02 21.68
N CYS A 40 -16.47 17.19 21.19
CA CYS A 40 -15.52 18.18 20.69
C CYS A 40 -14.67 18.79 21.82
N ILE A 41 -13.34 18.68 21.72
CA ILE A 41 -12.40 19.25 22.70
C ILE A 41 -12.14 20.76 22.49
N ASN A 42 -12.46 21.29 21.30
CA ASN A 42 -12.19 22.68 20.91
C ASN A 42 -13.40 23.60 21.09
N LYS A 43 -14.33 23.27 22.00
CA LYS A 43 -15.55 24.07 22.26
C LYS A 43 -15.25 25.51 22.67
N GLU A 44 -14.14 25.71 23.39
CA GLU A 44 -13.73 27.02 23.92
C GLU A 44 -13.01 27.89 22.87
N LYS A 45 -12.77 27.36 21.66
CA LYS A 45 -12.06 28.04 20.56
C LYS A 45 -12.97 28.19 19.33
N PRO A 46 -13.99 29.07 19.39
CA PRO A 46 -14.94 29.25 18.30
C PRO A 46 -14.28 29.72 17.00
N GLU A 47 -13.13 30.39 17.06
CA GLU A 47 -12.35 30.83 15.91
C GLU A 47 -11.86 29.68 15.01
N LEU A 48 -11.81 28.45 15.53
CA LEU A 48 -11.35 27.28 14.78
C LEU A 48 -12.44 26.65 13.92
N THR A 49 -13.73 26.99 14.10
CA THR A 49 -14.86 26.39 13.36
C THR A 49 -14.80 24.85 13.33
N CYS A 50 -14.41 24.25 14.47
CA CYS A 50 -14.10 22.82 14.58
C CYS A 50 -15.34 21.95 14.37
N GLU A 51 -16.47 22.27 15.02
CA GLU A 51 -17.76 21.58 14.77
C GLU A 51 -17.67 20.04 14.89
N GLY A 52 -16.87 19.54 15.83
CA GLY A 52 -16.66 18.10 16.03
C GLY A 52 -15.64 17.44 15.08
N LYS A 53 -15.02 18.17 14.14
CA LYS A 53 -14.04 17.62 13.17
C LYS A 53 -12.84 16.94 13.86
N CYS A 54 -12.42 17.41 15.04
CA CYS A 54 -11.36 16.76 15.82
C CYS A 54 -11.71 15.32 16.24
N GLU A 55 -12.99 15.05 16.50
CA GLU A 55 -13.47 13.72 16.87
C GLU A 55 -13.58 12.82 15.63
N LEU A 56 -13.98 13.37 14.48
CA LEU A 56 -13.95 12.64 13.21
C LEU A 56 -12.52 12.21 12.87
N GLU A 57 -11.56 13.12 12.97
CA GLU A 57 -10.15 12.84 12.71
C GLU A 57 -9.61 11.75 13.64
N ARG A 58 -9.94 11.82 14.94
CA ARG A 58 -9.59 10.77 15.90
C ARG A 58 -10.15 9.40 15.50
N ARG A 59 -11.45 9.31 15.18
CA ARG A 59 -12.10 8.04 14.79
C ARG A 59 -11.49 7.46 13.51
N LEU A 60 -11.16 8.30 12.53
CA LEU A 60 -10.51 7.87 11.29
C LEU A 60 -9.08 7.38 11.56
N GLY A 61 -8.31 8.09 12.40
CA GLY A 61 -6.97 7.66 12.80
C GLY A 61 -6.97 6.32 13.54
N GLU A 62 -7.92 6.10 14.46
CA GLU A 62 -8.06 4.81 15.15
C GLU A 62 -8.40 3.65 14.20
N ALA A 63 -9.23 3.90 13.19
CA ALA A 63 -9.54 2.92 12.16
C ALA A 63 -8.30 2.58 11.31
N GLN A 64 -7.49 3.60 10.97
CA GLN A 64 -6.23 3.43 10.24
C GLN A 64 -5.20 2.63 11.05
N ASP A 65 -4.95 3.00 12.30
CA ASP A 65 -4.01 2.29 13.18
C ASP A 65 -4.38 0.81 13.35
N HIS A 66 -5.69 0.51 13.43
CA HIS A 66 -6.16 -0.87 13.51
C HIS A 66 -5.89 -1.65 12.22
N GLU A 67 -6.04 -1.00 11.07
CA GLU A 67 -5.73 -1.60 9.76
C GLU A 67 -4.22 -1.83 9.59
N GLU A 68 -3.38 -0.87 9.97
CA GLU A 68 -1.92 -0.98 9.93
C GLU A 68 -1.39 -2.08 10.87
N LYS A 69 -1.90 -2.17 12.10
CA LYS A 69 -1.54 -3.26 13.04
C LYS A 69 -1.92 -4.63 12.50
N LYS A 70 -3.10 -4.75 11.86
CA LYS A 70 -3.52 -6.00 11.23
C LYS A 70 -2.59 -6.40 10.09
N GLN A 71 -2.14 -5.44 9.28
CA GLN A 71 -1.16 -5.68 8.22
C GLN A 71 0.20 -6.15 8.79
N GLN A 72 0.68 -5.52 9.87
CA GLN A 72 1.94 -5.89 10.53
C GLN A 72 1.91 -7.32 11.09
N LEU A 73 0.83 -7.73 11.79
CA LEU A 73 0.69 -9.12 12.27
C LEU A 73 0.73 -10.13 11.12
N THR A 74 0.13 -9.80 9.97
CA THR A 74 0.10 -10.69 8.80
C THR A 74 1.49 -10.84 8.16
N GLN A 75 2.34 -9.81 8.27
CA GLN A 75 3.68 -9.78 7.69
C GLN A 75 4.71 -10.54 8.56
N GLU A 76 4.61 -10.46 9.89
CA GLU A 76 5.49 -11.22 10.80
C GLU A 76 5.24 -12.74 10.72
N GLU A 77 4.01 -13.17 10.44
CA GLU A 77 3.67 -14.58 10.22
C GLU A 77 4.11 -15.10 8.84
N ALA A 78 4.38 -14.21 7.88
CA ALA A 78 4.88 -14.53 6.55
C ALA A 78 6.42 -14.60 6.52
N GLN A 79 7.04 -15.33 7.44
CA GLN A 79 8.43 -15.75 7.27
C GLN A 79 8.50 -16.77 6.13
N ILE A 80 8.71 -16.26 4.91
CA ILE A 80 8.96 -17.08 3.72
C ILE A 80 10.29 -17.79 3.93
N TYR A 81 10.23 -19.07 4.28
CA TYR A 81 11.40 -19.94 4.29
C TYR A 81 11.78 -20.24 2.83
N VAL A 82 12.63 -19.38 2.25
CA VAL A 82 13.21 -19.62 0.92
C VAL A 82 14.20 -20.78 1.05
N LEU A 83 13.74 -21.98 0.73
CA LEU A 83 14.64 -23.11 0.52
C LEU A 83 15.54 -22.79 -0.67
N PRO A 84 16.87 -22.82 -0.53
CA PRO A 84 17.76 -22.65 -1.66
C PRO A 84 17.57 -23.87 -2.59
N SER A 85 16.84 -23.69 -3.68
CA SER A 85 16.82 -24.64 -4.77
C SER A 85 18.23 -24.65 -5.38
N HIS A 86 18.94 -25.74 -5.17
CA HIS A 86 20.19 -26.05 -5.84
C HIS A 86 19.91 -26.08 -7.35
N CYS A 87 20.19 -24.97 -8.03
CA CYS A 87 20.25 -24.92 -9.48
C CYS A 87 21.49 -25.69 -9.93
N THR A 88 21.34 -26.97 -10.25
CA THR A 88 22.31 -27.64 -11.13
C THR A 88 22.12 -27.05 -12.52
N ALA A 89 22.96 -26.06 -12.84
CA ALA A 89 23.04 -25.45 -14.15
C ALA A 89 23.12 -26.54 -15.25
N PRO A 90 22.24 -26.52 -16.27
CA PRO A 90 22.40 -27.38 -17.43
C PRO A 90 23.51 -26.77 -18.28
N GLN A 91 24.74 -27.16 -17.97
CA GLN A 91 25.89 -26.87 -18.81
C GLN A 91 25.72 -27.66 -20.12
N VAL A 92 26.01 -27.02 -21.25
CA VAL A 92 26.38 -27.63 -22.54
C VAL A 92 25.26 -28.04 -23.51
N ILE A 93 24.57 -27.10 -24.18
CA ILE A 93 24.09 -27.27 -25.58
C ILE A 93 24.21 -25.96 -26.42
N TRP A 94 24.77 -24.86 -25.91
CA TRP A 94 24.67 -23.54 -26.58
C TRP A 94 25.76 -23.24 -27.63
N LYS A 95 26.63 -24.18 -28.00
CA LYS A 95 27.79 -23.88 -28.85
C LYS A 95 27.63 -24.15 -30.36
N GLU A 96 26.51 -24.74 -30.82
CA GLU A 96 26.41 -25.18 -32.22
C GLU A 96 25.43 -24.38 -33.11
N ILE A 97 24.69 -23.38 -32.61
CA ILE A 97 23.52 -22.85 -33.36
C ILE A 97 23.66 -21.41 -33.91
N HIS A 98 24.76 -20.66 -33.68
CA HIS A 98 24.88 -19.33 -34.29
C HIS A 98 26.22 -19.05 -34.98
N PRO A 99 26.29 -19.11 -36.32
CA PRO A 99 27.23 -18.33 -37.09
C PRO A 99 26.64 -16.92 -37.27
N VAL A 100 27.39 -15.89 -36.87
CA VAL A 100 27.06 -14.47 -37.08
C VAL A 100 25.94 -13.95 -36.17
N TYR A 101 26.29 -13.55 -34.95
CA TYR A 101 25.92 -12.29 -34.25
C TYR A 101 26.09 -12.49 -32.72
N GLY A 102 27.04 -11.76 -32.13
CA GLY A 102 27.04 -11.36 -30.73
C GLY A 102 27.50 -12.38 -29.69
N VAL A 103 28.83 -12.57 -29.57
CA VAL A 103 29.41 -12.86 -28.25
C VAL A 103 29.31 -11.54 -27.47
N TRP A 104 28.53 -11.53 -26.39
CA TRP A 104 28.70 -10.51 -25.36
C TRP A 104 29.87 -11.01 -24.51
N ASP A 105 31.00 -10.33 -24.57
CA ASP A 105 32.06 -10.52 -23.58
C ASP A 105 31.49 -10.08 -22.23
N ASP A 106 31.49 -11.00 -21.27
CA ASP A 106 31.24 -10.70 -19.86
C ASP A 106 32.42 -9.87 -19.34
N ASP A 107 32.36 -8.55 -19.52
CA ASP A 107 33.19 -7.61 -18.78
C ASP A 107 32.25 -6.71 -17.94
N GLU A 108 32.04 -7.11 -16.68
CA GLU A 108 31.07 -6.50 -15.76
C GLU A 108 31.44 -5.07 -15.30
N ASN A 109 32.49 -4.45 -15.85
CA ASN A 109 33.05 -3.20 -15.32
C ASN A 109 32.76 -1.93 -16.13
N GLU A 110 31.99 -1.98 -17.20
CA GLU A 110 31.70 -0.78 -18.02
C GLU A 110 30.40 -0.04 -17.65
N LEU A 111 29.57 -0.59 -16.75
CA LEU A 111 28.28 0.00 -16.34
C LEU A 111 28.37 0.98 -15.16
N LEU A 112 29.54 1.14 -14.52
CA LEU A 112 29.73 2.01 -13.35
C LEU A 112 30.06 3.48 -13.69
N GLU A 113 30.28 3.83 -14.95
CA GLU A 113 30.57 5.23 -15.35
C GLU A 113 29.35 6.01 -15.88
N ALA A 114 28.14 5.42 -15.90
CA ALA A 114 26.97 6.03 -16.54
C ALA A 114 26.00 6.78 -15.59
N PHE A 115 26.40 7.09 -14.36
CA PHE A 115 25.57 7.87 -13.43
C PHE A 115 26.22 9.20 -13.06
N ASP A 116 26.19 10.16 -13.99
CA ASP A 116 26.53 11.55 -13.70
C ASP A 116 25.53 12.55 -14.32
N PHE A 117 24.24 12.23 -14.23
CA PHE A 117 23.18 13.01 -14.87
C PHE A 117 22.64 14.20 -14.05
N PHE A 118 23.06 14.43 -12.80
CA PHE A 118 22.56 15.60 -12.06
C PHE A 118 23.51 16.09 -10.95
N HIS A 119 24.02 17.31 -11.09
CA HIS A 119 24.64 18.08 -10.01
C HIS A 119 23.87 19.39 -9.79
N PRO A 120 23.63 19.83 -8.54
CA PRO A 120 23.00 21.12 -8.24
C PRO A 120 23.98 22.29 -8.51
N PRO A 121 23.50 23.51 -8.81
CA PRO A 121 24.37 24.65 -9.07
C PRO A 121 25.08 25.11 -7.80
N SER A 122 26.40 25.26 -7.84
CA SER A 122 27.17 25.94 -6.79
C SER A 122 27.15 27.45 -7.05
N PHE A 123 26.60 28.20 -6.09
CA PHE A 123 26.67 29.65 -6.09
C PHE A 123 28.10 30.11 -5.80
N SER A 124 28.67 30.92 -6.68
CA SER A 124 29.77 31.84 -6.38
C SER A 124 29.27 33.28 -6.52
#